data_AF-A0A520YZZ1-F1
#
_entry.id   AF-A0A520YZZ1-F1
#
_cell.length_a   1.000
_cell.length_b   1.000
_cell.length_c   1.000
_cell.angle_alpha   90.00
_cell.angle_beta   90.00
_cell.angle_gamma   90.00
#
_symmetry.space_group_name_H-M   'P 1'
#
loop_
_entity.id
_entity.type
_entity.pdbx_description
1 polymer ?
#
loop_
_entity_poly.entity_id
_entity_poly.type
_entity_poly.pdbx_seq_one_letter_code
_entity_poly.pdbx_strand_id
1 'polypeptide(L)'
;MAMESTGIYWKPVYNILEEDFEVVLVNARHIKHVPGRKTDVCDSEWLCKLLRNGLVKGSFVPERDMRELRDLTRYRKKLVRAISSEKNRVQKILEDANIKLSSVVSDTFGVSGNEIREALEMGINNELPKGTGIKPDS
;
A
#
# COMPACT_ATOMS: atom_id res chain seq x y z
N MET A 1 -5.70 2.61 -29.27
CA MET A 1 -4.92 3.74 -28.70
C MET A 1 -3.75 3.17 -27.90
N ALA A 2 -2.60 3.86 -27.75
CA ALA A 2 -1.50 3.41 -26.90
C ALA A 2 -1.13 4.42 -25.82
N MET A 3 -0.70 3.93 -24.67
CA MET A 3 -0.32 4.75 -23.52
C MET A 3 0.94 4.18 -22.84
N GLU A 4 1.86 5.06 -22.49
CA GLU A 4 3.08 4.66 -21.77
C GLU A 4 2.78 4.35 -20.29
N SER A 5 3.31 3.24 -19.77
CA SER A 5 3.10 2.80 -18.39
C SER A 5 4.12 3.40 -17.40
N THR A 6 4.35 4.72 -17.42
CA THR A 6 5.25 5.39 -16.47
C THR A 6 4.53 5.70 -15.15
N GLY A 7 4.76 4.87 -14.14
CA GLY A 7 4.16 5.07 -12.81
C GLY A 7 2.67 4.74 -12.75
N ILE A 8 1.89 5.51 -12.00
CA ILE A 8 0.47 5.22 -11.71
C ILE A 8 -0.51 6.04 -12.56
N TYR A 9 -0.05 7.09 -13.24
CA TYR A 9 -0.91 8.05 -13.92
C TYR A 9 -1.70 7.49 -15.09
N TRP A 10 -1.28 6.36 -15.66
CA TRP A 10 -2.02 5.67 -16.72
C TRP A 10 -3.34 5.06 -16.21
N LYS A 11 -3.42 4.68 -14.92
CA LYS A 11 -4.59 3.99 -14.36
C LYS A 11 -5.91 4.75 -14.53
N PRO A 12 -6.04 6.02 -14.10
CA PRO A 12 -7.30 6.75 -14.24
C PRO A 12 -7.72 6.92 -15.69
N VAL A 13 -6.77 7.22 -16.59
CA VAL A 13 -7.07 7.40 -18.01
C VAL A 13 -7.48 6.08 -18.66
N TYR A 14 -6.78 4.99 -18.35
CA TYR A 14 -7.13 3.64 -18.82
C TYR A 14 -8.53 3.23 -18.37
N ASN A 15 -8.87 3.42 -17.09
CA ASN A 15 -10.18 3.04 -16.54
C ASN A 15 -11.35 3.80 -17.17
N ILE A 16 -11.13 5.03 -17.66
CA ILE A 16 -12.18 5.80 -18.34
C ILE A 16 -12.31 5.35 -19.80
N LEU A 17 -11.17 5.08 -20.46
CA LEU A 17 -11.15 4.81 -21.91
C LEU A 17 -11.36 3.33 -22.27
N GLU A 18 -11.23 2.39 -21.33
CA GLU A 18 -11.32 0.96 -21.62
C GLU A 18 -12.70 0.50 -22.12
N GLU A 19 -13.76 1.28 -21.83
CA GLU A 19 -15.13 0.98 -22.28
C GLU A 19 -15.35 1.36 -23.75
N ASP A 20 -14.68 2.41 -24.23
CA ASP A 20 -14.88 2.98 -25.58
C ASP A 20 -13.76 2.64 -26.57
N PHE A 21 -12.55 2.32 -26.08
CA PHE A 21 -11.36 2.14 -26.89
C PHE A 21 -10.54 0.91 -26.48
N GLU A 22 -9.96 0.24 -27.49
CA GLU A 22 -8.87 -0.70 -27.22
C GLU A 22 -7.61 0.10 -26.82
N VAL A 23 -7.30 0.06 -25.52
CA VAL A 23 -6.13 0.74 -24.95
C VAL A 23 -4.98 -0.23 -24.77
N VAL A 24 -3.88 0.01 -25.50
CA VAL A 24 -2.64 -0.75 -25.41
C VAL A 24 -1.67 -0.05 -24.46
N LEU A 25 -1.48 -0.62 -23.28
CA LEU A 25 -0.51 -0.11 -22.32
C LEU A 25 0.90 -0.58 -22.72
N VAL A 26 1.86 0.31 -22.94
CA VAL A 26 3.21 -0.07 -23.39
C VAL A 26 4.23 0.24 -22.31
N ASN A 27 5.11 -0.73 -22.04
CA ASN A 27 6.20 -0.54 -21.09
C ASN A 27 7.21 0.48 -21.63
N ALA A 28 7.41 1.56 -20.89
CA ALA A 28 8.40 2.60 -21.16
C ALA A 28 9.79 2.07 -21.53
N ARG A 29 10.23 0.98 -20.87
CA ARG A 29 11.55 0.37 -21.13
C ARG A 29 11.66 -0.27 -22.51
N HIS A 30 10.54 -0.65 -23.11
CA HIS A 30 10.50 -1.27 -24.44
C HIS A 30 10.45 -0.21 -25.56
N ILE A 31 10.07 1.02 -25.23
CA ILE A 31 10.08 2.14 -26.16
C ILE A 31 11.45 2.81 -26.03
N LYS A 32 12.34 2.59 -27.02
CA LYS A 32 13.59 3.36 -27.09
C LYS A 32 13.24 4.85 -27.20
N HIS A 33 13.88 5.66 -26.37
CA HIS A 33 13.69 7.12 -26.33
C HIS A 33 13.86 7.76 -27.71
N VAL A 34 13.04 8.76 -28.01
CA VAL A 34 13.16 9.58 -29.22
C VAL A 34 14.54 10.26 -29.21
N PRO A 35 15.42 10.01 -30.19
CA PRO A 35 16.71 10.69 -30.27
C PRO A 35 16.49 12.19 -30.49
N GLY A 36 16.95 13.03 -29.57
CA GLY A 36 16.84 14.49 -29.65
C GLY A 36 15.96 15.11 -28.55
N ARG A 37 15.28 16.20 -28.87
CA ARG A 37 14.53 17.03 -27.91
C ARG A 37 13.23 16.33 -27.51
N LYS A 38 13.20 15.77 -26.30
CA LYS A 38 12.06 15.03 -25.72
C LYS A 38 10.96 16.02 -25.30
N THR A 39 9.82 15.97 -25.97
CA THR A 39 8.57 16.64 -25.54
C THR A 39 7.45 15.61 -25.53
N ASP A 40 6.43 15.80 -24.68
CA ASP A 40 5.29 14.87 -24.59
C ASP A 40 4.58 14.67 -25.94
N VAL A 41 4.58 15.72 -26.78
CA VAL A 41 4.04 15.67 -28.15
C VAL A 41 4.89 14.75 -29.04
N CYS A 42 6.21 14.96 -29.08
CA CYS A 42 7.11 14.11 -29.88
C CYS A 42 7.09 12.64 -29.41
N ASP A 43 7.00 12.41 -28.10
CA ASP A 43 6.90 11.06 -27.52
C ASP A 43 5.59 10.38 -27.92
N SER A 44 4.47 11.11 -27.91
CA SER A 44 3.16 10.60 -28.35
C SER A 44 3.12 10.27 -29.85
N GLU A 45 3.69 11.14 -30.69
CA GLU A 45 3.83 10.88 -32.13
C GLU A 45 4.69 9.65 -32.41
N TRP A 46 5.78 9.49 -31.65
CA TRP A 46 6.66 8.34 -31.76
C TRP A 46 5.95 7.04 -31.36
N LEU A 47 5.26 7.05 -30.22
CA LEU A 47 4.46 5.90 -29.77
C LEU A 47 3.38 5.52 -30.79
N CYS A 48 2.71 6.52 -31.37
CA CYS A 48 1.73 6.30 -32.43
C CYS A 48 2.35 5.63 -33.67
N LYS A 49 3.52 6.11 -34.12
CA LYS A 49 4.27 5.48 -35.23
C LYS A 49 4.62 4.02 -34.91
N LEU A 50 5.10 3.73 -33.70
CA LEU A 50 5.44 2.37 -33.32
C LEU A 50 4.19 1.46 -33.25
N LEU A 51 3.09 1.96 -32.70
CA LEU A 51 1.81 1.24 -32.66
C LEU A 51 1.31 0.91 -34.06
N ARG A 52 1.29 1.90 -34.97
CA ARG A 52 0.80 1.72 -36.34
C ARG A 52 1.59 0.67 -37.12
N ASN A 53 2.89 0.53 -36.84
CA ASN A 53 3.76 -0.46 -37.48
C ASN A 53 3.80 -1.80 -36.72
N GLY A 54 3.01 -1.98 -35.65
CA GLY A 54 3.01 -3.22 -34.85
C GLY A 54 4.31 -3.46 -34.07
N LEU A 55 5.11 -2.41 -33.85
CA LEU A 55 6.44 -2.50 -33.23
C LEU A 55 6.42 -2.38 -31.70
N VAL A 56 5.24 -2.32 -31.08
CA VAL A 56 5.06 -2.29 -29.63
C VAL A 56 4.30 -3.50 -29.15
N LYS A 57 4.75 -4.05 -28.02
CA LYS A 57 4.06 -5.12 -27.31
C LYS A 57 3.27 -4.54 -26.15
N GLY A 58 1.96 -4.78 -26.15
CA GLY A 58 1.09 -4.45 -25.03
C GLY A 58 1.52 -5.17 -23.75
N SER A 59 1.51 -4.44 -22.65
CA SER A 59 1.64 -4.96 -21.30
C SER A 59 0.32 -5.60 -20.91
N PHE A 60 0.40 -6.71 -20.18
CA PHE A 60 -0.80 -7.35 -19.67
C PHE A 60 -1.48 -6.47 -18.61
N VAL A 61 -2.74 -6.13 -18.86
CA VAL A 61 -3.62 -5.45 -17.92
C VAL A 61 -4.74 -6.44 -17.57
N PRO A 62 -4.87 -6.85 -16.29
CA PRO A 62 -5.98 -7.71 -15.87
C PRO A 62 -7.33 -7.01 -16.05
N GLU A 63 -8.40 -7.80 -16.11
CA GLU A 63 -9.78 -7.31 -16.06
C GLU A 63 -10.05 -6.44 -14.82
N ARG A 64 -11.04 -5.55 -14.94
CA ARG A 64 -11.37 -4.53 -13.93
C ARG A 64 -11.55 -5.12 -12.53
N ASP A 65 -12.36 -6.16 -12.37
CA ASP A 65 -12.62 -6.82 -11.10
C ASP A 65 -11.33 -7.34 -10.43
N MET A 66 -10.43 -7.94 -11.23
CA MET A 66 -9.13 -8.39 -10.73
C MET A 66 -8.23 -7.22 -10.32
N ARG A 67 -8.27 -6.09 -11.03
CA ARG A 67 -7.49 -4.89 -10.66
C ARG A 67 -8.01 -4.29 -9.35
N GLU A 68 -9.32 -4.20 -9.18
CA GLU A 68 -9.96 -3.68 -7.97
C GLU A 68 -9.62 -4.55 -6.75
N LEU A 69 -9.74 -5.88 -6.87
CA LEU A 69 -9.32 -6.82 -5.82
C LEU A 69 -7.83 -6.69 -5.48
N ARG A 70 -6.96 -6.52 -6.48
CA ARG A 70 -5.52 -6.30 -6.26
C ARG A 70 -5.24 -5.00 -5.53
N ASP A 71 -5.96 -3.93 -5.85
CA ASP A 71 -5.75 -2.64 -5.20
C ASP A 71 -6.26 -2.67 -3.74
N LEU A 72 -7.39 -3.32 -3.46
CA LEU A 72 -7.88 -3.58 -2.10
C LEU A 72 -6.88 -4.40 -1.26
N THR A 73 -6.37 -5.51 -1.79
CA THR A 73 -5.43 -6.38 -1.08
C THR A 73 -4.08 -5.70 -0.83
N ARG A 74 -3.59 -4.91 -1.79
CA ARG A 74 -2.39 -4.07 -1.60
C ARG A 74 -2.60 -3.02 -0.53
N TYR A 75 -3.75 -2.36 -0.52
CA TYR A 75 -4.08 -1.36 0.49
C TYR A 75 -4.15 -1.98 1.89
N ARG A 76 -4.84 -3.11 2.04
CA ARG A 76 -4.86 -3.88 3.29
C ARG A 76 -3.45 -4.23 3.76
N LYS A 77 -2.58 -4.72 2.87
CA LYS A 77 -1.19 -5.05 3.20
C LYS A 77 -0.40 -3.81 3.65
N LYS A 78 -0.65 -2.65 3.05
CA LYS A 78 -0.05 -1.36 3.47
C LYS A 78 -0.49 -1.00 4.88
N LEU A 79 -1.79 -1.09 5.18
CA LEU A 79 -2.32 -0.80 6.52
C LEU A 79 -1.77 -1.75 7.58
N VAL A 80 -1.73 -3.06 7.31
CA VAL A 80 -1.16 -4.04 8.26
C VAL A 80 0.29 -3.71 8.57
N ARG A 81 1.10 -3.35 7.57
CA ARG A 81 2.49 -2.93 7.77
C ARG A 81 2.60 -1.64 8.59
N ALA A 82 1.71 -0.67 8.34
CA ALA A 82 1.66 0.56 9.11
C ALA A 82 1.34 0.26 10.59
N ILE A 83 0.34 -0.58 10.86
CA ILE A 83 -0.01 -1.03 12.22
C ILE A 83 1.20 -1.67 12.89
N SER A 84 1.87 -2.63 12.24
CA SER A 84 3.08 -3.26 12.81
C SER A 84 4.18 -2.24 13.09
N SER A 85 4.38 -1.26 12.22
CA SER A 85 5.36 -0.19 12.42
C SER A 85 5.02 0.67 13.65
N GLU A 86 3.76 1.05 13.82
CA GLU A 86 3.34 1.83 15.01
C GLU A 86 3.44 0.99 16.27
N LYS A 87 3.08 -0.30 16.23
CA LYS A 87 3.25 -1.22 17.37
C LYS A 87 4.71 -1.27 17.84
N ASN A 88 5.65 -1.43 16.90
CA ASN A 88 7.08 -1.45 17.21
C ASN A 88 7.56 -0.12 17.81
N ARG A 89 7.06 1.02 17.32
CA ARG A 89 7.39 2.33 17.89
C ARG A 89 6.93 2.46 19.33
N VAL A 90 5.72 2.01 19.66
CA VAL A 90 5.27 2.09 21.05
C VAL A 90 6.08 1.17 21.95
N GLN A 91 6.40 -0.05 21.52
CA GLN A 91 7.27 -0.94 22.30
C GLN A 91 8.62 -0.29 22.57
N LYS A 92 9.21 0.38 21.57
CA LYS A 92 10.45 1.12 21.74
C LYS A 92 10.33 2.24 22.78
N ILE A 93 9.25 3.02 22.75
CA ILE A 93 9.00 4.09 23.74
C ILE A 93 8.91 3.51 25.16
N LEU A 94 8.23 2.37 25.32
CA LEU A 94 8.13 1.69 26.62
C LEU A 94 9.52 1.21 27.08
N GLU A 95 10.30 0.62 26.19
CA GLU A 95 11.67 0.18 26.51
C GLU A 95 12.61 1.34 26.86
N ASP A 96 12.52 2.46 26.13
CA ASP A 96 13.27 3.70 26.44
C ASP A 96 12.89 4.25 27.84
N ALA A 97 11.65 4.00 28.30
CA ALA A 97 11.18 4.32 29.65
C ALA A 97 11.52 3.24 30.70
N ASN A 98 12.32 2.22 30.36
CA ASN A 98 12.62 1.04 31.18
C ASN A 98 11.41 0.15 31.52
N ILE A 99 10.35 0.20 30.72
CA ILE A 99 9.13 -0.61 30.88
C ILE A 99 9.14 -1.75 29.85
N LYS A 100 9.53 -2.96 30.27
CA LYS A 100 9.58 -4.14 29.40
C LYS A 100 8.28 -4.93 29.36
N LEU A 101 7.20 -4.27 28.95
CA LEU A 101 5.84 -4.85 28.96
C LEU A 101 5.75 -6.14 28.12
N SER A 102 6.46 -6.20 26.99
CA SER A 102 6.53 -7.37 26.11
C SER A 102 7.09 -8.65 26.76
N SER A 103 7.78 -8.55 27.91
CA SER A 103 8.29 -9.72 28.63
C SER A 103 7.28 -10.34 29.61
N VAL A 104 6.20 -9.63 29.94
CA VAL A 104 5.25 -10.03 30.98
C VAL A 104 3.84 -10.29 30.44
N VAL A 105 3.51 -9.81 29.24
CA VAL A 105 2.23 -10.11 28.56
C VAL A 105 2.46 -10.84 27.24
N SER A 106 1.55 -11.76 26.91
CA SER A 106 1.56 -12.51 25.65
C SER A 106 1.28 -11.64 24.42
N ASP A 107 0.43 -10.62 24.54
CA ASP A 107 0.20 -9.59 23.53
C ASP A 107 0.13 -8.20 24.17
N THR A 108 1.13 -7.35 23.88
CA THR A 108 1.21 -5.96 24.34
C THR A 108 0.05 -5.08 23.85
N PHE A 109 -0.63 -5.49 22.78
CA PHE A 109 -1.75 -4.77 22.18
C PHE A 109 -3.07 -5.54 22.27
N GLY A 110 -3.08 -6.66 23.02
CA GLY A 110 -4.29 -7.38 23.41
C GLY A 110 -5.00 -6.70 24.57
N VAL A 111 -6.08 -7.30 25.06
CA VAL A 111 -6.94 -6.72 26.12
C VAL A 111 -6.12 -6.33 27.35
N SER A 112 -5.41 -7.29 27.96
CA SER A 112 -4.60 -7.04 29.16
C SER A 112 -3.44 -6.08 28.91
N GLY A 113 -2.83 -6.12 27.72
CA GLY A 113 -1.75 -5.20 27.35
C GLY A 113 -2.23 -3.74 27.24
N ASN A 114 -3.42 -3.52 26.68
CA ASN A 114 -4.03 -2.19 26.61
C ASN A 114 -4.45 -1.67 27.98
N GLU A 115 -5.05 -2.49 28.84
CA GLU A 115 -5.42 -2.10 30.21
C GLU A 115 -4.19 -1.63 31.01
N ILE A 116 -3.07 -2.35 30.92
CA ILE A 116 -1.83 -1.96 31.59
C ILE A 116 -1.29 -0.64 31.02
N ARG A 117 -1.35 -0.44 29.70
CA ARG A 117 -0.92 0.82 29.08
C ARG A 117 -1.80 2.00 29.47
N GLU A 118 -3.10 1.83 29.53
CA GLU A 118 -4.03 2.86 29.99
C GLU A 118 -3.76 3.21 31.46
N ALA A 119 -3.49 2.21 32.31
CA ALA A 119 -3.10 2.44 33.70
C ALA A 119 -1.76 3.22 33.81
N LEU A 120 -0.78 2.90 32.96
CA LEU A 120 0.49 3.65 32.88
C LEU A 120 0.28 5.10 32.43
N GLU A 121 -0.58 5.33 31.44
CA GLU A 121 -0.96 6.67 30.98
C GLU A 121 -1.66 7.49 32.08
N MET A 122 -2.47 6.84 32.92
CA MET A 122 -3.14 7.45 34.06
C MET A 122 -2.25 7.59 35.31
N GLY A 123 -1.02 7.08 35.30
CA GLY A 123 -0.10 7.12 36.44
C GLY A 123 -0.50 6.22 37.61
N ILE A 124 -1.27 5.16 37.34
CA ILE A 124 -1.76 4.23 38.37
C ILE A 124 -0.66 3.22 38.70
N ASN A 125 -0.16 3.26 39.95
CA ASN A 125 1.01 2.48 40.37
C ASN A 125 0.70 1.29 41.30
N ASN A 126 -0.58 1.02 41.65
CA ASN A 126 -0.86 0.02 42.70
C ASN A 126 -2.09 -0.89 42.52
N GLU A 127 -3.07 -0.58 41.67
CA GLU A 127 -4.17 -1.50 41.32
C GLU A 127 -4.70 -1.20 39.91
N LEU A 128 -4.79 -2.22 39.04
CA LEU A 128 -5.57 -2.09 37.81
C LEU A 128 -7.03 -1.78 38.20
N PRO A 129 -7.70 -0.82 37.54
CA PRO A 129 -9.10 -0.52 37.84
C PRO A 129 -9.94 -1.80 37.73
N LYS A 130 -10.48 -2.25 38.86
CA LYS A 130 -11.30 -3.46 38.94
C LYS A 130 -12.60 -3.21 38.17
N GLY A 131 -12.68 -3.66 36.92
CA GLY A 131 -13.89 -3.40 36.13
C GLY A 131 -13.94 -3.83 34.66
N THR A 132 -13.03 -4.64 34.15
CA THR A 132 -13.11 -5.12 32.76
C THR A 132 -13.00 -6.63 32.72
N GLY A 133 -14.12 -7.29 32.38
CA GLY A 133 -14.27 -8.73 32.48
C GLY A 133 -13.33 -9.49 31.56
N ILE A 134 -12.39 -10.21 32.15
CA ILE A 134 -11.62 -11.26 31.47
C ILE A 134 -12.07 -12.59 32.06
N LYS A 135 -12.81 -13.38 31.27
CA LYS A 135 -12.82 -14.84 31.46
C LYS A 135 -11.47 -15.38 30.98
N PRO A 136 -10.88 -16.35 31.68
CA PRO A 136 -9.64 -16.97 31.22
C PRO A 136 -9.92 -17.74 29.92
N ASP A 137 -9.19 -17.40 28.86
CA ASP A 137 -9.13 -18.23 27.66
C ASP A 137 -8.39 -19.53 28.02
N SER A 138 -9.07 -20.64 27.75
CA SER A 138 -8.61 -22.03 27.85
C SER A 138 -7.58 -22.37 26.78
#